data_AF-A0A2D4DQ81-F1
#
_entry.id   AF-A0A2D4DQ81-F1
#
_cell.length_a   1.000
_cell.length_b   1.000
_cell.length_c   1.000
_cell.angle_alpha   90.00
_cell.angle_beta   90.00
_cell.angle_gamma   90.00
#
_symmetry.space_group_name_H-M   'P 1'
#
loop_
_entity.id
_entity.type
_entity.pdbx_description
1 polymer ?
#
loop_
_entity_poly.entity_id
_entity_poly.type
_entity_poly.pdbx_seq_one_letter_code
_entity_poly.pdbx_strand_id
1 'polypeptide(L)' 'MDWLIGYGVTKIISTGTCGVLIPIEENRFLVPIKALRDEGTSHHYVAPSRYINMNSQMLRLIEKTLLAQGLPYQEVIT' A
#
# COMPACT_ATOMS: atom_id res chain seq x y z
N MET A 1 -3.70 -2.43 15.44
CA MET A 1 -3.69 -1.11 14.77
C MET A 1 -4.58 -0.12 15.53
N ASP A 2 -5.70 -0.60 16.07
CA ASP A 2 -6.71 0.22 16.76
C ASP A 2 -6.18 1.06 17.93
N TRP A 3 -5.17 0.58 18.65
CA TRP A 3 -4.55 1.37 19.72
C TRP A 3 -3.90 2.65 19.17
N LEU A 4 -3.20 2.61 18.03
CA LEU A 4 -2.61 3.80 17.39
C LEU A 4 -3.71 4.82 17.07
N ILE A 5 -4.83 4.35 16.51
CA ILE A 5 -5.99 5.17 16.19
C ILE A 5 -6.58 5.77 17.48
N GLY A 6 -6.69 4.97 18.55
CA GLY A 6 -7.15 5.40 19.87
C GLY A 6 -6.27 6.46 20.53
N TYR A 7 -4.96 6.46 20.25
CA TYR A 7 -4.04 7.52 20.67
C TYR A 7 -4.01 8.75 19.73
N GLY A 8 -4.93 8.82 18.76
CA GLY A 8 -5.09 9.98 17.87
C GLY A 8 -4.26 9.94 16.59
N VAL A 9 -3.67 8.79 16.23
CA VAL A 9 -2.99 8.64 14.94
C VAL A 9 -4.02 8.66 13.80
N THR A 10 -3.86 9.61 12.88
CA THR A 10 -4.79 9.81 11.74
C THR A 10 -4.20 9.36 10.40
N LYS A 11 -2.89 9.13 10.33
CA LYS A 11 -2.18 8.69 9.12
C LYS A 11 -1.19 7.59 9.48
N ILE A 12 -1.33 6.45 8.81
CA ILE A 12 -0.47 5.28 9.00
C ILE A 12 0.13 4.90 7.65
N ILE A 13 1.45 4.75 7.60
CA ILE A 13 2.17 4.27 6.43
C ILE A 13 2.81 2.95 6.82
N SER A 14 2.50 1.89 6.09
CA SER A 14 3.13 0.58 6.25
C SER A 14 4.17 0.38 5.15
N THR A 15 5.38 0.02 5.53
CA THR A 15 6.48 -0.29 4.61
C THR A 15 7.04 -1.66 4.96
N GLY A 16 7.37 -2.45 3.96
CA GLY A 16 7.95 -3.77 4.15
C GLY A 16 8.55 -4.30 2.86
N THR A 17 8.94 -5.57 2.89
CA THR A 17 9.47 -6.29 1.74
C THR A 17 8.50 -7.39 1.32
N CYS A 18 8.47 -7.72 0.04
CA CYS A 18 7.66 -8.81 -0.48
C CYS A 18 8.39 -9.57 -1.60
N GLY A 19 8.01 -10.83 -1.81
CA GLY A 19 8.37 -11.56 -3.02
C GLY A 19 7.52 -11.11 -4.21
N VAL A 20 7.94 -11.47 -5.42
CA VAL A 20 7.25 -11.11 -6.66
C VAL A 20 6.77 -12.36 -7.39
N LEU A 21 5.53 -12.34 -7.87
CA LEU A 21 4.94 -13.45 -8.65
C LEU A 21 5.23 -13.34 -10.16
N ILE A 22 5.68 -12.16 -10.58
CA ILE A 22 6.15 -11.86 -11.94
C ILE A 22 7.61 -11.38 -11.84
N PRO A 23 8.43 -11.53 -12.89
CA PRO A 23 9.82 -11.11 -12.87
C PRO A 23 9.92 -9.59 -12.76
N ILE A 24 10.14 -9.11 -11.53
CA ILE A 24 10.50 -7.73 -11.21
C ILE A 24 11.90 -7.76 -10.61
N GLU A 25 12.74 -6.80 -10.99
CA GLU A 25 14.11 -6.69 -10.50
C GLU A 25 14.15 -6.49 -8.97
N GLU A 26 15.18 -7.06 -8.34
CA GLU A 26 15.48 -6.78 -6.94
C GLU A 26 15.76 -5.30 -6.69
N ASN A 27 15.61 -4.87 -5.44
CA ASN A 27 15.83 -3.48 -5.02
C ASN A 27 14.94 -2.44 -5.71
N ARG A 28 13.79 -2.87 -6.24
CA ARG A 28 12.76 -1.96 -6.77
C ARG A 28 11.75 -1.59 -5.69
N PHE A 29 11.43 -0.31 -5.55
CA PHE A 29 10.30 0.11 -4.74
C PHE A 29 8.98 -0.25 -5.43
N LEU A 30 8.07 -0.87 -4.68
CA LEU A 30 6.75 -1.23 -5.17
C LEU A 30 5.71 -0.38 -4.45
N VAL A 31 4.89 0.33 -5.23
CA VAL A 31 3.79 1.15 -4.72
C VAL A 31 2.48 0.41 -5.01
N PRO A 32 1.86 -0.22 -4.00
CA PRO A 32 0.59 -0.92 -4.20
C PRO A 32 -0.52 0.09 -4.46
N ILE A 33 -1.13 0.06 -5.65
CA ILE A 33 -2.28 0.91 -5.97
C ILE A 33 -3.60 0.23 -5.58
N LYS A 34 -3.59 -1.10 -5.56
CA LYS A 34 -4.73 -1.96 -5.19
C LYS A 34 -4.19 -3.23 -4.54
N ALA A 35 -4.93 -3.74 -3.57
CA ALA A 35 -4.65 -5.03 -2.95
C ALA A 35 -5.82 -5.98 -3.15
N LEU A 36 -5.54 -7.21 -3.57
CA LEU A 36 -6.45 -8.34 -3.58
C LEU A 36 -6.84 -8.63 -2.14
N ARG A 37 -8.15 -8.73 -1.91
CA ARG A 37 -8.68 -8.95 -0.58
C ARG A 37 -8.87 -10.45 -0.36
N ASP A 38 -7.86 -11.09 0.18
CA ASP A 38 -7.84 -12.53 0.47
C ASP A 38 -7.67 -12.84 1.98
N GLU A 39 -7.73 -11.80 2.82
CA GLU A 39 -7.58 -11.91 4.28
C GLU A 39 -8.89 -11.65 5.02
N GLY A 40 -9.12 -12.34 6.14
CA GLY A 40 -10.40 -12.36 6.84
C GLY A 40 -10.75 -11.08 7.63
N THR A 41 -9.77 -10.24 7.99
CA THR A 41 -9.96 -9.13 8.92
C THR A 41 -10.74 -7.98 8.29
N SER A 42 -10.41 -7.60 7.05
CA SER A 42 -11.09 -6.53 6.31
C SER A 42 -12.57 -6.78 6.03
N HIS A 43 -13.03 -8.03 6.06
CA HIS A 43 -14.45 -8.37 5.93
C HIS A 43 -15.32 -7.81 7.06
N HIS A 44 -14.72 -7.52 8.22
CA HIS A 44 -15.42 -6.93 9.35
C HIS A 44 -15.60 -5.40 9.24
N TYR A 45 -14.79 -4.73 8.41
CA TYR A 45 -14.71 -3.26 8.38
C TYR A 45 -15.13 -2.65 7.04
N VAL A 46 -15.13 -3.42 5.96
CA VAL A 46 -15.43 -2.92 4.61
C VAL A 46 -16.36 -3.88 3.88
N ALA A 47 -17.34 -3.32 3.17
CA ALA A 47 -18.28 -4.07 2.34
C ALA A 47 -17.56 -5.04 1.38
N PRO A 48 -18.15 -6.20 1.04
CA PRO A 48 -17.57 -7.18 0.13
C PRO A 48 -17.04 -6.57 -1.17
N SER A 49 -15.74 -6.74 -1.41
CA SER A 49 -15.06 -6.31 -2.64
C SER A 49 -13.89 -7.24 -2.91
N ARG A 50 -13.57 -7.47 -4.20
CA ARG A 50 -12.41 -8.28 -4.59
C ARG A 50 -11.08 -7.55 -4.34
N TYR A 51 -11.10 -6.22 -4.48
CA TYR A 51 -9.93 -5.37 -4.29
C TYR A 51 -10.22 -4.26 -3.30
N ILE A 52 -9.19 -3.82 -2.60
CA ILE A 52 -9.15 -2.57 -1.85
C ILE A 52 -8.29 -1.58 -2.65
N ASN A 53 -8.87 -0.44 -3.01
CA ASN A 53 -8.13 0.65 -3.66
C ASN A 53 -7.39 1.48 -2.61
N MET A 54 -6.15 1.84 -2.87
CA MET A 54 -5.43 2.77 -2.03
C MET A 54 -5.93 4.21 -2.18
N ASN A 55 -5.75 5.01 -1.13
CA ASN A 55 -6.13 6.42 -1.14
C ASN A 55 -5.30 7.20 -2.19
N SER A 56 -5.97 7.78 -3.18
CA SER A 56 -5.34 8.48 -4.30
C SER A 56 -4.56 9.74 -3.92
N GLN A 57 -4.92 10.42 -2.83
CA GLN A 57 -4.13 11.53 -2.31
C GLN A 57 -2.81 11.02 -1.70
N MET A 58 -2.85 9.89 -0.99
CA MET A 58 -1.67 9.31 -0.37
C MET A 58 -0.72 8.72 -1.43
N LEU A 59 -1.25 8.06 -2.46
CA LEU A 59 -0.47 7.56 -3.59
C LEU A 59 0.34 8.68 -4.26
N ARG A 60 -0.33 9.78 -4.63
CA ARG A 60 0.35 10.95 -5.23
C ARG A 60 1.45 11.53 -4.35
N LEU A 61 1.27 11.53 -3.03
CA LEU A 61 2.29 12.00 -2.09
C LEU A 61 3.50 11.06 -2.06
N ILE A 62 3.27 9.75 -2.07
CA ILE A 62 4.33 8.72 -2.10
C ILE A 62 5.10 8.83 -3.42
N GLU A 63 4.41 8.83 -4.56
CA GLU A 63 5.00 8.96 -5.89
C GLU A 63 5.85 10.23 -6.01
N LYS A 64 5.31 11.38 -5.60
CA LYS A 64 6.05 12.66 -5.61
C LYS A 64 7.30 12.59 -4.74
N THR A 65 7.22 11.93 -3.58
CA THR A 65 8.37 11.80 -2.67
C THR A 65 9.45 10.91 -3.27
N LEU A 66 9.08 9.77 -3.85
CA LEU A 66 10.01 8.84 -4.50
C LEU A 66 10.71 9.51 -5.69
N LEU A 67 9.96 10.22 -6.54
CA LEU A 67 10.52 10.98 -7.66
C LEU A 67 11.47 12.08 -7.20
N ALA A 68 11.11 12.83 -6.15
CA ALA A 68 11.97 13.89 -5.62
C ALA A 68 13.29 13.36 -5.04
N GLN A 69 13.31 12.10 -4.58
CA GLN A 69 14.52 11.43 -4.09
C GLN A 69 15.27 10.66 -5.19
N GLY A 70 14.78 10.68 -6.44
CA GLY A 70 15.40 9.93 -7.54
C GLY A 70 15.28 8.41 -7.39
N LEU A 71 14.31 7.93 -6.59
CA LEU A 71 14.11 6.52 -6.33
C LEU A 71 13.13 5.94 -7.35
N PRO A 72 13.57 5.02 -8.24
CA PRO A 72 12.66 4.38 -9.18
C PRO A 72 11.67 3.49 -8.44
N TYR A 73 10.40 3.60 -8.81
CA TYR A 73 9.34 2.79 -8.27
C TYR A 73 8.46 2.23 -9.38
N GLN A 74 7.72 1.18 -9.04
CA GLN A 74 6.74 0.56 -9.91
C GLN A 74 5.40 0.47 -9.18
N GLU A 75 4.34 0.92 -9.84
CA GLU A 75 2.98 0.70 -9.36
C GLU A 75 2.60 -0.77 -9.56
N VAL A 76 2.03 -1.38 -8.53
CA VAL A 76 1.67 -2.80 -8.55
C VAL A 76 0.29 -3.05 -7.96
N ILE A 77 -0.28 -4.19 -8.35
CA ILE A 77 -1.43 -4.79 -7.67
C ILE A 77 -0.88 -5.94 -6.85
N THR A 78 -1.15 -5.91 -5.54
CA THR A 78 -0.78 -6.97 -4.60
C THR A 78 -1.94 -7.91 -4.35
#